data_AF-A0A0S2HXE0-F1
#
_entry.id   AF-A0A0S2HXE0-F1
#
_cell.length_a   1.000
_cell.length_b   1.000
_cell.length_c   1.000
_cell.angle_alpha   90.00
_cell.angle_beta   90.00
_cell.angle_gamma   90.00
#
_symmetry.space_group_name_H-M   'P 1'
#
loop_
_entity.id
_entity.type
_entity.pdbx_description
1 polymer ?
#
loop_
_entity_poly.entity_id
_entity_poly.type
_entity_poly.pdbx_seq_one_letter_code
_entity_poly.pdbx_strand_id
1 'polypeptide(L)'
;MKRIALLVVTLMTGLAVFAQTGKEYEKMAQEAYKAKNYPKAFLDYTRAVETYESEGVTDTALYYNATITGYKARKFNELIPYATKAIELKHEKAHLAYYIKAIAYDKLDKNTEYLKTLEAGHEAYPSYGRISKKLAVAYLKKGMEPYKKGAEIVQSAESLRESKPEQYKKEIEKANANFEEAKKIFEKAYEANPKEEQVLKSLAAVYQSLEMEDKAAKINSELKSL
;
A
#
# COMPACT_ATOMS: atom_id res chain seq x y z
N MET A 1 48.51 32.31 55.94
CA MET A 1 47.81 31.14 55.36
C MET A 1 46.42 31.03 55.95
N LYS A 2 45.37 31.21 55.15
CA LYS A 2 44.06 30.53 55.27
C LYS A 2 43.21 30.95 54.06
N ARG A 3 42.91 29.94 53.24
CA ARG A 3 42.19 30.01 51.97
C ARG A 3 40.72 30.26 52.27
N ILE A 4 40.08 31.21 51.60
CA ILE A 4 38.61 31.28 51.55
C ILE A 4 38.21 31.01 50.11
N ALA A 5 37.54 29.88 49.96
CA ALA A 5 37.19 29.24 48.70
C ALA A 5 36.09 30.01 47.96
N LEU A 6 36.22 30.00 46.64
CA LEU A 6 35.20 30.37 45.66
C LEU A 6 33.92 29.54 45.90
N LEU A 7 32.78 30.20 46.05
CA LEU A 7 31.46 29.55 46.11
C LEU A 7 30.69 29.97 44.86
N VAL A 8 30.88 29.22 43.78
CA VAL A 8 30.05 29.31 42.58
C VAL A 8 28.89 28.35 42.78
N VAL A 9 27.74 28.89 43.18
CA VAL A 9 26.47 28.16 43.18
C VAL A 9 25.93 28.22 41.76
N THR A 10 26.23 27.22 40.93
CA THR A 10 25.43 26.94 39.73
C THR A 10 24.15 26.25 40.16
N LEU A 11 23.08 27.02 40.29
CA LEU A 11 21.71 26.51 40.38
C LEU A 11 21.34 25.93 39.01
N MET A 12 21.67 24.66 38.75
CA MET A 12 21.01 23.91 37.69
C MET A 12 19.59 23.63 38.17
N THR A 13 18.65 24.51 37.83
CA THR A 13 17.23 24.16 37.86
C THR A 13 17.01 23.14 36.75
N GLY A 14 17.24 21.87 37.07
CA GLY A 14 16.73 20.77 36.27
C GLY A 14 15.23 20.94 36.20
N LEU A 15 14.71 21.29 35.02
CA LEU A 15 13.32 21.00 34.68
C LEU A 15 13.18 19.49 34.80
N ALA A 16 12.70 19.02 35.94
CA ALA A 16 12.26 17.65 36.11
C ALA A 16 11.05 17.48 35.20
N VAL A 17 11.30 17.08 33.96
CA VAL A 17 10.29 16.40 33.16
C VAL A 17 10.01 15.10 33.92
N PHE A 18 8.96 15.08 34.73
CA PHE A 18 8.47 13.83 35.30
C PHE A 18 8.18 12.91 34.13
N ALA A 19 8.99 11.87 33.95
CA ALA A 19 8.79 10.89 32.91
C ALA A 19 7.45 10.21 33.18
N GLN A 20 6.44 10.53 32.38
CA GLN A 20 5.16 9.85 32.42
C GLN A 20 5.36 8.38 32.04
N THR A 21 4.59 7.50 32.68
CA THR A 21 4.63 6.06 32.43
C THR A 21 3.96 5.71 31.10
N GLY A 22 4.30 4.55 30.51
CA GLY A 22 3.66 4.07 29.27
C GLY A 22 2.13 4.02 29.39
N LYS A 23 1.63 3.60 30.56
CA LYS A 23 0.20 3.52 30.88
C LYS A 23 -0.49 4.89 30.93
N GLU A 24 0.20 5.94 31.37
CA GLU A 24 -0.33 7.30 31.34
C GLU A 24 -0.46 7.82 29.91
N TYR A 25 0.54 7.58 29.06
CA TYR A 25 0.46 7.91 27.64
C TYR A 25 -0.69 7.18 26.95
N GLU A 26 -0.90 5.89 27.23
CA GLU A 26 -2.06 5.16 26.70
C GLU A 26 -3.40 5.80 27.06
N LYS A 27 -3.57 6.16 28.35
CA LYS A 27 -4.79 6.81 28.83
C LYS A 27 -5.03 8.12 28.08
N MET A 28 -4.00 8.96 27.97
CA MET A 28 -4.09 10.23 27.23
C MET A 28 -4.40 10.01 25.74
N ALA A 29 -3.82 8.97 25.14
CA ALA A 29 -4.07 8.61 23.74
C ALA A 29 -5.53 8.19 23.53
N GLN A 30 -6.09 7.40 24.44
CA GLN A 30 -7.50 6.98 24.42
C GLN A 30 -8.45 8.18 24.61
N GLU A 31 -8.14 9.10 25.53
CA GLU A 31 -8.91 10.33 25.74
C GLU A 31 -8.87 11.22 24.50
N ALA A 32 -7.68 11.44 23.92
CA ALA A 32 -7.51 12.18 22.67
C ALA A 32 -8.25 11.51 21.51
N TYR A 33 -8.24 10.17 21.43
CA TYR A 33 -8.97 9.42 20.42
C TYR A 33 -10.48 9.60 20.56
N LYS A 34 -11.03 9.51 21.78
CA LYS A 34 -12.45 9.77 22.07
C LYS A 34 -12.85 11.20 21.69
N ALA A 35 -11.96 12.17 21.95
CA ALA A 35 -12.12 13.56 21.53
C ALA A 35 -11.90 13.80 20.02
N LYS A 36 -11.62 12.74 19.23
CA LYS A 36 -11.29 12.80 17.79
C LYS A 36 -10.05 13.65 17.47
N ASN A 37 -9.23 13.96 18.47
CA ASN A 37 -7.93 14.60 18.28
C ASN A 37 -6.90 13.54 17.89
N TYR A 38 -6.98 13.08 16.64
CA TYR A 38 -6.14 12.01 16.13
C TYR A 38 -4.64 12.34 16.10
N PRO A 39 -4.20 13.58 15.79
CA PRO A 39 -2.79 13.93 15.89
C PRO A 39 -2.24 13.78 17.31
N LYS A 40 -2.98 14.24 18.33
CA LYS A 40 -2.59 14.04 19.73
C LYS A 40 -2.62 12.56 20.12
N ALA A 41 -3.67 11.83 19.73
CA ALA A 41 -3.79 10.41 20.01
C ALA A 41 -2.62 9.61 19.41
N PHE A 42 -2.21 9.95 18.18
CA PHE A 42 -1.04 9.34 17.54
C PHE A 42 0.22 9.64 18.34
N LEU A 43 0.49 10.90 18.66
CA LEU A 43 1.65 11.29 19.46
C LEU A 43 1.71 10.52 20.79
N ASP A 44 0.60 10.47 21.53
CA ASP A 44 0.55 9.80 22.82
C ASP A 44 0.70 8.26 22.68
N TYR A 45 0.09 7.61 21.68
CA TYR A 45 0.33 6.18 21.44
C TYR A 45 1.78 5.91 21.06
N THR A 46 2.42 6.77 20.26
CA THR A 46 3.84 6.58 19.90
C THR A 46 4.76 6.73 21.11
N ARG A 47 4.49 7.67 22.01
CA ARG A 47 5.21 7.80 23.29
C ARG A 47 4.99 6.61 24.22
N ALA A 48 3.77 6.06 24.24
CA ALA A 48 3.50 4.83 24.98
C ALA A 48 4.38 3.67 24.46
N VAL A 49 4.44 3.49 23.13
CA VAL A 49 5.33 2.50 22.49
C VAL A 49 6.78 2.70 22.93
N GLU A 50 7.32 3.90 22.78
CA GLU A 50 8.72 4.22 23.14
C GLU A 50 9.02 3.92 24.61
N THR A 51 8.07 4.25 25.50
CA THR A 51 8.23 4.02 26.94
C THR A 51 8.26 2.53 27.25
N TYR A 52 7.30 1.75 26.74
CA TYR A 52 7.28 0.31 26.97
C TYR A 52 8.49 -0.41 26.34
N GLU A 53 8.94 0.00 25.15
CA GLU A 53 10.16 -0.55 24.56
C GLU A 53 11.38 -0.30 25.44
N SER A 54 11.50 0.88 26.06
CA SER A 54 12.59 1.20 27.00
C SER A 54 12.53 0.35 28.28
N GLU A 55 11.35 -0.14 28.65
CA GLU A 55 11.10 -1.05 29.77
C GLU A 55 11.24 -2.54 29.37
N GLY A 56 11.54 -2.83 28.10
CA GLY A 56 11.61 -4.20 27.58
C GLY A 56 10.25 -4.87 27.38
N VAL A 57 9.17 -4.09 27.37
CA VAL A 57 7.79 -4.57 27.18
C VAL A 57 7.36 -4.34 25.73
N THR A 58 6.86 -5.38 25.08
CA THR A 58 6.29 -5.29 23.72
C THR A 58 4.78 -5.50 23.77
N ASP A 59 4.02 -4.44 23.56
CA ASP A 59 2.56 -4.53 23.39
C ASP A 59 2.16 -4.33 21.93
N THR A 60 1.78 -5.43 21.29
CA THR A 60 1.35 -5.47 19.89
C THR A 60 0.13 -4.57 19.61
N ALA A 61 -0.75 -4.35 20.59
CA ALA A 61 -1.93 -3.50 20.43
C ALA A 61 -1.55 -2.02 20.27
N LEU A 62 -0.45 -1.57 20.89
CA LEU A 62 0.02 -0.19 20.79
C LEU A 62 0.51 0.15 19.39
N TYR A 63 1.28 -0.73 18.75
CA TYR A 63 1.68 -0.55 17.35
C TYR A 63 0.48 -0.46 16.41
N TYR A 64 -0.53 -1.29 16.63
CA TYR A 64 -1.77 -1.22 15.88
C TYR A 64 -2.52 0.09 16.12
N ASN A 65 -2.64 0.53 17.39
CA ASN A 65 -3.32 1.78 17.73
C ASN A 65 -2.59 3.01 17.18
N ALA A 66 -1.26 3.05 17.23
CA ALA A 66 -0.44 4.05 16.58
C ALA A 66 -0.67 4.06 15.05
N THR A 67 -0.79 2.88 14.43
CA THR A 67 -1.12 2.77 13.00
C THR A 67 -2.47 3.39 12.66
N ILE A 68 -3.53 3.06 13.41
CA ILE A 68 -4.89 3.57 13.17
C ILE A 68 -4.96 5.08 13.40
N THR A 69 -4.35 5.57 14.47
CA THR A 69 -4.37 7.00 14.82
C THR A 69 -3.51 7.82 13.87
N GLY A 70 -2.34 7.33 13.48
CA GLY A 70 -1.50 7.95 12.45
C GLY A 70 -2.23 8.07 11.11
N TYR A 71 -2.97 7.03 10.71
CA TYR A 71 -3.81 7.06 9.51
C TYR A 71 -4.90 8.14 9.59
N LYS A 72 -5.65 8.18 10.70
CA LYS A 72 -6.70 9.18 10.93
C LYS A 72 -6.14 10.60 11.06
N ALA A 73 -4.91 10.74 11.55
CA ALA A 73 -4.17 12.00 11.63
C ALA A 73 -3.46 12.39 10.33
N ARG A 74 -3.55 11.56 9.28
CA ARG A 74 -2.86 11.74 7.99
C ARG A 74 -1.32 11.81 8.11
N LYS A 75 -0.75 11.17 9.13
CA LYS A 75 0.69 11.04 9.35
C LYS A 75 1.26 9.84 8.59
N PHE A 76 1.13 9.88 7.27
CA PHE A 76 1.39 8.71 6.42
C PHE A 76 2.83 8.22 6.47
N ASN A 77 3.82 9.11 6.54
CA ASN A 77 5.20 8.68 6.66
C ASN A 77 5.49 8.14 8.07
N GLU A 78 5.04 8.86 9.11
CA GLU A 78 5.32 8.49 10.50
C GLU A 78 4.62 7.18 10.95
N LEU A 79 3.47 6.80 10.37
CA LEU A 79 2.75 5.58 10.79
C LEU A 79 3.40 4.28 10.29
N ILE A 80 4.24 4.34 9.24
CA ILE A 80 4.75 3.14 8.54
C ILE A 80 5.56 2.20 9.44
N PRO A 81 6.46 2.68 10.33
CA PRO A 81 7.18 1.80 11.25
C PRO A 81 6.23 1.04 12.19
N TYR A 82 5.21 1.71 12.73
CA TYR A 82 4.22 1.09 13.61
C TYR A 82 3.35 0.07 12.88
N ALA A 83 2.94 0.37 11.64
CA ALA A 83 2.20 -0.59 10.82
C ALA A 83 3.04 -1.82 10.50
N THR A 84 4.34 -1.62 10.24
CA THR A 84 5.30 -2.70 9.99
C THR A 84 5.46 -3.58 11.23
N LYS A 85 5.65 -2.99 12.41
CA LYS A 85 5.73 -3.74 13.67
C LYS A 85 4.45 -4.51 13.98
N ALA A 86 3.27 -3.90 13.80
CA ALA A 86 1.99 -4.61 13.99
C ALA A 86 1.84 -5.83 13.07
N ILE A 87 2.37 -5.76 11.85
CA ILE A 87 2.41 -6.88 10.89
C ILE A 87 3.41 -7.95 11.34
N GLU A 88 4.65 -7.56 11.64
CA GLU A 88 5.72 -8.47 12.08
C GLU A 88 5.33 -9.26 13.33
N LEU A 89 4.70 -8.58 14.28
CA LEU A 89 4.20 -9.15 15.53
C LEU A 89 2.86 -9.90 15.37
N LYS A 90 2.36 -10.04 14.14
CA LYS A 90 1.13 -10.77 13.80
C LYS A 90 -0.08 -10.35 14.66
N HIS A 91 -0.27 -9.04 14.84
CA HIS A 91 -1.46 -8.52 15.52
C HIS A 91 -2.74 -9.14 14.95
N GLU A 92 -3.76 -9.39 15.77
CA GLU A 92 -5.04 -9.99 15.33
C GLU A 92 -5.68 -9.24 14.14
N LYS A 93 -5.42 -7.93 14.03
CA LYS A 93 -5.89 -7.06 12.95
C LYS A 93 -4.79 -6.63 11.99
N ALA A 94 -3.74 -7.43 11.80
CA ALA A 94 -2.64 -7.12 10.90
C ALA A 94 -3.09 -6.90 9.43
N HIS A 95 -4.20 -7.51 9.00
CA HIS A 95 -4.83 -7.20 7.69
C HIS A 95 -5.18 -5.71 7.53
N LEU A 96 -5.61 -5.03 8.60
CA LEU A 96 -5.86 -3.58 8.59
C LEU A 96 -4.54 -2.80 8.56
N ALA A 97 -3.49 -3.28 9.23
CA ALA A 97 -2.18 -2.66 9.19
C ALA A 97 -1.56 -2.73 7.79
N TYR A 98 -1.67 -3.87 7.08
CA TYR A 98 -1.31 -3.97 5.66
C TYR A 98 -2.07 -2.97 4.80
N TYR A 99 -3.39 -2.91 4.95
CA TYR A 99 -4.23 -1.98 4.19
C TYR A 99 -3.86 -0.51 4.42
N ILE A 100 -3.64 -0.12 5.67
CA ILE A 100 -3.26 1.25 6.04
C ILE A 100 -1.84 1.58 5.57
N LYS A 101 -0.89 0.65 5.71
CA LYS A 101 0.48 0.81 5.21
C LYS A 101 0.50 0.98 3.69
N ALA A 102 -0.30 0.19 2.97
CA ALA A 102 -0.46 0.36 1.52
C ALA A 102 -1.03 1.76 1.18
N ILE A 103 -2.10 2.21 1.86
CA ILE A 103 -2.63 3.56 1.64
C ILE A 103 -1.59 4.65 1.97
N ALA A 104 -0.80 4.46 3.03
CA ALA A 104 0.26 5.40 3.38
C ALA A 104 1.30 5.52 2.26
N TYR A 105 1.71 4.40 1.65
CA TYR A 105 2.62 4.43 0.50
C TYR A 105 1.99 5.09 -0.73
N ASP A 106 0.72 4.82 -1.04
CA ASP A 106 -0.02 5.50 -2.11
C ASP A 106 -0.07 7.01 -1.90
N LYS A 107 -0.31 7.47 -0.66
CA LYS A 107 -0.31 8.92 -0.31
C LYS A 107 1.06 9.58 -0.30
N LEU A 108 2.13 8.80 -0.36
CA LEU A 108 3.51 9.27 -0.46
C LEU A 108 4.08 9.07 -1.87
N ASP A 109 3.24 8.70 -2.85
CA ASP A 109 3.63 8.38 -4.22
C ASP A 109 4.68 7.26 -4.34
N LYS A 110 4.77 6.41 -3.31
CA LYS A 110 5.67 5.25 -3.23
C LYS A 110 5.03 4.02 -3.88
N ASN A 111 4.87 4.09 -5.20
CA ASN A 111 4.12 3.09 -5.98
C ASN A 111 4.67 1.66 -5.89
N THR A 112 5.99 1.50 -5.79
CA THR A 112 6.63 0.18 -5.66
C THR A 112 6.30 -0.48 -4.33
N GLU A 113 6.42 0.28 -3.23
CA GLU A 113 6.11 -0.19 -1.88
C GLU A 113 4.61 -0.37 -1.66
N TYR A 114 3.78 0.47 -2.30
CA TYR A 114 2.34 0.29 -2.35
C TYR A 114 1.96 -1.07 -2.93
N LEU A 115 2.45 -1.39 -4.13
CA LEU A 115 2.16 -2.67 -4.78
C LEU A 115 2.67 -3.86 -3.95
N LYS A 116 3.93 -3.81 -3.49
CA LYS A 116 4.51 -4.87 -2.64
C LYS A 116 3.72 -5.10 -1.36
N THR A 117 3.23 -4.03 -0.73
CA THR A 117 2.44 -4.13 0.52
C THR A 117 1.08 -4.76 0.25
N LEU A 118 0.45 -4.45 -0.89
CA LEU A 118 -0.80 -5.08 -1.29
C LEU A 118 -0.61 -6.55 -1.66
N GLU A 119 0.44 -6.91 -2.39
CA GLU A 119 0.79 -8.30 -2.72
C GLU A 119 0.96 -9.12 -1.44
N ALA A 120 1.83 -8.67 -0.53
CA ALA A 120 2.06 -9.36 0.75
C ALA A 120 0.80 -9.43 1.63
N GLY A 121 0.00 -8.35 1.65
CA GLY A 121 -1.26 -8.32 2.38
C GLY A 121 -2.32 -9.27 1.80
N HIS A 122 -2.36 -9.42 0.48
CA HIS A 122 -3.29 -10.33 -0.21
C HIS A 122 -2.86 -11.80 -0.02
N GLU A 123 -1.56 -12.09 -0.09
CA GLU A 123 -1.02 -13.41 0.19
C GLU A 123 -1.32 -13.84 1.64
N ALA A 124 -1.10 -12.93 2.61
CA ALA A 124 -1.36 -13.21 4.02
C ALA A 124 -2.86 -13.28 4.37
N TYR A 125 -3.70 -12.50 3.67
CA TYR A 125 -5.13 -12.36 3.96
C TYR A 125 -5.99 -12.32 2.68
N PRO A 126 -6.05 -13.43 1.90
CA PRO A 126 -6.70 -13.45 0.58
C PRO A 126 -8.20 -13.15 0.63
N SER A 127 -8.86 -13.47 1.75
CA SER A 127 -10.29 -13.19 1.98
C SER A 127 -10.59 -11.72 2.33
N TYR A 128 -9.57 -10.89 2.59
CA TYR A 128 -9.76 -9.50 2.94
C TYR A 128 -9.93 -8.62 1.69
N GLY A 129 -11.17 -8.61 1.18
CA GLY A 129 -11.51 -8.01 -0.11
C GLY A 129 -11.12 -6.54 -0.33
N ARG A 130 -10.87 -5.76 0.72
CA ARG A 130 -10.36 -4.37 0.58
C ARG A 130 -8.94 -4.33 0.02
N ILE A 131 -8.06 -5.25 0.40
CA ILE A 131 -6.73 -5.37 -0.19
C ILE A 131 -6.85 -5.94 -1.60
N SER A 132 -7.60 -7.02 -1.77
CA SER A 132 -7.78 -7.70 -3.06
C SER A 132 -8.31 -6.74 -4.15
N LYS A 133 -9.30 -5.92 -3.82
CA LYS A 133 -9.81 -4.86 -4.73
C LYS A 133 -8.74 -3.82 -5.08
N LYS A 134 -7.97 -3.33 -4.10
CA LYS A 134 -6.89 -2.37 -4.37
C LYS A 134 -5.77 -2.96 -5.21
N LEU A 135 -5.41 -4.22 -4.98
CA LEU A 135 -4.41 -4.94 -5.74
C LEU A 135 -4.83 -5.12 -7.19
N ALA A 136 -6.08 -5.52 -7.43
CA ALA A 136 -6.64 -5.63 -8.77
C ALA A 136 -6.59 -4.30 -9.53
N VAL A 137 -6.99 -3.20 -8.88
CA VAL A 137 -6.91 -1.85 -9.48
C VAL A 137 -5.46 -1.42 -9.74
N ALA A 138 -4.53 -1.75 -8.84
CA ALA A 138 -3.11 -1.42 -9.01
C ALA A 138 -2.51 -2.17 -10.22
N TYR A 139 -2.81 -3.46 -10.36
CA TYR A 139 -2.39 -4.24 -11.52
C TYR A 139 -3.06 -3.78 -12.80
N LEU A 140 -4.36 -3.49 -12.77
CA LEU A 140 -5.06 -2.90 -13.92
C LEU A 140 -4.34 -1.63 -14.42
N LYS A 141 -4.05 -0.68 -13.53
CA LYS A 141 -3.32 0.55 -13.88
C LYS A 141 -1.96 0.23 -14.50
N LYS A 142 -1.23 -0.73 -13.93
CA LYS A 142 0.09 -1.15 -14.43
C LYS A 142 0.01 -1.79 -15.83
N GLY A 143 -0.99 -2.64 -16.07
CA GLY A 143 -1.14 -3.36 -17.34
C GLY A 143 -1.64 -2.48 -18.49
N MET A 144 -2.30 -1.36 -18.18
CA MET A 144 -2.75 -0.40 -19.19
C MET A 144 -1.60 0.26 -19.96
N GLU A 145 -0.41 0.39 -19.35
CA GLU A 145 0.76 0.95 -20.03
C GLU A 145 1.23 0.09 -21.21
N PRO A 146 1.59 -1.19 -21.04
CA PRO A 146 1.95 -2.04 -22.18
C PRO A 146 0.77 -2.25 -23.14
N TYR A 147 -0.47 -2.32 -22.64
CA TYR A 147 -1.63 -2.42 -23.54
C TYR A 147 -1.72 -1.23 -24.50
N LYS A 148 -1.57 -0.01 -23.97
CA LYS A 148 -1.59 1.22 -24.77
C LYS A 148 -0.45 1.24 -25.79
N LYS A 149 0.77 0.85 -25.39
CA LYS A 149 1.92 0.75 -26.31
C LYS A 149 1.64 -0.22 -27.47
N GLY A 150 1.06 -1.39 -27.18
CA GLY A 150 0.66 -2.34 -28.21
C GLY A 150 -0.36 -1.74 -29.18
N ALA A 151 -1.40 -1.10 -28.66
CA ALA A 151 -2.43 -0.47 -29.48
C ALA A 151 -1.90 0.67 -30.37
N GLU A 152 -0.99 1.50 -29.86
CA GLU A 152 -0.35 2.58 -30.62
C GLU A 152 0.51 2.05 -31.77
N ILE A 153 1.22 0.92 -31.57
CA ILE A 153 1.99 0.26 -32.63
C ILE A 153 1.06 -0.25 -33.74
N VAL A 154 -0.02 -0.94 -33.37
CA VAL A 154 -1.02 -1.43 -34.36
C VAL A 154 -1.57 -0.27 -35.18
N GLN A 155 -2.00 0.79 -34.50
CA GLN A 155 -2.55 1.98 -35.16
C GLN A 155 -1.55 2.62 -36.12
N SER A 156 -0.28 2.73 -35.71
CA SER A 156 0.77 3.32 -36.55
C SER A 156 1.13 2.45 -37.75
N ALA A 157 1.03 1.13 -37.61
CA ALA A 157 1.34 0.17 -38.66
C ALA A 157 0.22 0.04 -39.71
N GLU A 158 -1.00 0.50 -39.44
CA GLU A 158 -2.18 0.24 -40.28
C GLU A 158 -1.98 0.61 -41.76
N SER A 159 -1.34 1.75 -42.04
CA SER A 159 -1.04 2.19 -43.42
C SER A 159 -0.10 1.25 -44.20
N LEU A 160 0.65 0.41 -43.49
CA LEU A 160 1.56 -0.58 -44.05
C LEU A 160 0.86 -1.88 -44.45
N ARG A 161 -0.37 -2.13 -43.96
CA ARG A 161 -1.07 -3.41 -44.10
C ARG A 161 -1.14 -3.89 -45.55
N GLU A 162 -1.52 -3.00 -46.47
CA GLU A 162 -1.63 -3.31 -47.90
C GLU A 162 -0.36 -2.96 -48.67
N SER A 163 0.33 -1.87 -48.29
CA SER A 163 1.46 -1.32 -49.04
C SER A 163 2.79 -2.05 -48.78
N LYS A 164 2.98 -2.59 -47.57
CA LYS A 164 4.20 -3.24 -47.09
C LYS A 164 3.87 -4.36 -46.08
N PRO A 165 3.22 -5.45 -46.53
CA PRO A 165 2.67 -6.48 -45.64
C PRO A 165 3.73 -7.15 -44.74
N GLU A 166 4.97 -7.33 -45.22
CA GLU A 166 6.06 -7.87 -44.40
C GLU A 166 6.48 -6.92 -43.29
N GLN A 167 6.50 -5.61 -43.56
CA GLN A 167 6.80 -4.59 -42.56
C GLN A 167 5.65 -4.49 -41.55
N TYR A 168 4.40 -4.52 -42.02
CA TYR A 168 3.22 -4.58 -41.17
C TYR A 168 3.30 -5.75 -40.18
N LYS A 169 3.55 -6.98 -40.68
CA LYS A 169 3.69 -8.17 -39.83
C LYS A 169 4.74 -7.98 -38.73
N LYS A 170 5.91 -7.42 -39.06
CA LYS A 170 6.97 -7.17 -38.09
C LYS A 170 6.56 -6.15 -37.02
N GLU A 171 5.79 -5.12 -37.36
CA GLU A 171 5.27 -4.19 -36.36
C GLU A 171 4.19 -4.85 -35.47
N ILE A 172 3.33 -5.70 -36.03
CA ILE A 172 2.35 -6.46 -35.26
C ILE A 172 3.02 -7.42 -34.27
N GLU A 173 4.15 -8.05 -34.62
CA GLU A 173 4.93 -8.87 -33.68
C GLU A 173 5.41 -8.04 -32.46
N LYS A 174 5.81 -6.79 -32.66
CA LYS A 174 6.16 -5.88 -31.55
C LYS A 174 4.95 -5.48 -30.72
N ALA A 175 3.80 -5.23 -31.36
CA ALA A 175 2.56 -4.96 -30.65
C ALA A 175 2.15 -6.15 -29.78
N ASN A 176 2.23 -7.36 -30.32
CA ASN A 176 1.92 -8.59 -29.60
C ASN A 176 2.83 -8.82 -28.39
N ALA A 177 4.12 -8.47 -28.48
CA ALA A 177 5.01 -8.50 -27.31
C ALA A 177 4.53 -7.59 -26.17
N ASN A 178 3.99 -6.41 -26.49
CA ASN A 178 3.40 -5.51 -25.50
C ASN A 178 2.06 -6.04 -24.96
N PHE A 179 1.20 -6.60 -25.82
CA PHE A 179 -0.05 -7.21 -25.37
C PHE A 179 0.20 -8.44 -24.49
N GLU A 180 1.24 -9.23 -24.75
CA GLU A 180 1.66 -10.34 -23.89
C GLU A 180 2.08 -9.89 -22.49
N GLU A 181 2.79 -8.75 -22.39
CA GLU A 181 3.11 -8.14 -21.10
C GLU A 181 1.84 -7.65 -20.37
N ALA A 182 0.95 -6.96 -21.09
CA ALA A 182 -0.32 -6.50 -20.54
C ALA A 182 -1.20 -7.66 -20.04
N LYS A 183 -1.28 -8.75 -20.83
CA LYS A 183 -2.02 -9.97 -20.49
C LYS A 183 -1.59 -10.54 -19.14
N LYS A 184 -0.28 -10.75 -18.94
CA LYS A 184 0.26 -11.27 -17.67
C LYS A 184 -0.14 -10.41 -16.48
N ILE A 185 -0.21 -9.09 -16.66
CA ILE A 185 -0.58 -8.16 -15.60
C ILE A 185 -2.10 -8.16 -15.36
N PHE A 186 -2.93 -8.20 -16.40
CA PHE A 186 -4.38 -8.31 -16.24
C PHE A 186 -4.82 -9.66 -15.68
N GLU A 187 -4.12 -10.75 -15.99
CA GLU A 187 -4.34 -12.06 -15.36
C GLU A 187 -4.11 -11.96 -13.84
N LYS A 188 -3.02 -11.29 -13.39
CA LYS A 188 -2.81 -11.00 -11.96
C LYS A 188 -3.89 -10.11 -11.34
N ALA A 189 -4.39 -9.13 -12.09
CA ALA A 189 -5.50 -8.29 -11.64
C ALA A 189 -6.77 -9.12 -11.43
N TYR A 190 -7.04 -10.05 -12.34
CA TYR A 190 -8.18 -10.96 -12.29
C TYR A 190 -8.05 -11.98 -11.15
N GLU A 191 -6.86 -12.54 -10.92
CA GLU A 191 -6.59 -13.39 -9.76
C GLU A 191 -6.87 -12.67 -8.43
N ALA A 192 -6.47 -11.40 -8.34
CA ALA A 192 -6.70 -10.60 -7.15
C ALA A 192 -8.19 -10.26 -6.94
N ASN A 193 -8.94 -9.92 -7.99
CA ASN A 193 -10.38 -9.68 -7.89
C ASN A 193 -11.10 -10.01 -9.23
N PRO A 194 -11.65 -11.23 -9.36
CA PRO A 194 -12.25 -11.68 -10.62
C PRO A 194 -13.61 -11.02 -10.91
N LYS A 195 -14.17 -10.28 -9.95
CA LYS A 195 -15.46 -9.58 -10.09
C LYS A 195 -15.31 -8.08 -10.40
N GLU A 196 -14.09 -7.59 -10.60
CA GLU A 196 -13.86 -6.21 -10.98
C GLU A 196 -14.16 -6.02 -12.48
N GLU A 197 -15.26 -5.33 -12.78
CA GLU A 197 -15.78 -5.15 -14.15
C GLU A 197 -14.70 -4.63 -15.11
N GLN A 198 -13.92 -3.64 -14.68
CA GLN A 198 -12.88 -3.05 -15.53
C GLN A 198 -11.71 -4.02 -15.78
N VAL A 199 -11.40 -4.90 -14.82
CA VAL A 199 -10.39 -5.95 -15.00
C VAL A 199 -10.87 -6.96 -16.04
N LEU A 200 -12.13 -7.40 -15.95
CA LEU A 200 -12.72 -8.32 -16.93
C LEU A 200 -12.74 -7.70 -18.34
N LYS A 201 -13.15 -6.43 -18.47
CA LYS A 201 -13.10 -5.70 -19.75
C LYS A 201 -11.70 -5.65 -20.35
N SER A 202 -10.70 -5.24 -19.55
CA SER A 202 -9.32 -5.14 -20.02
C SER A 202 -8.69 -6.49 -20.35
N LEU A 203 -9.04 -7.55 -19.58
CA LEU A 203 -8.58 -8.90 -19.83
C LEU A 203 -9.22 -9.50 -21.11
N ALA A 204 -10.52 -9.29 -21.32
CA ALA A 204 -11.17 -9.69 -22.57
C ALA A 204 -10.55 -8.98 -23.77
N ALA A 205 -10.33 -7.67 -23.67
CA ALA A 205 -9.75 -6.87 -24.75
C ALA A 205 -8.33 -7.33 -25.12
N VAL A 206 -7.46 -7.61 -24.15
CA VAL A 206 -6.11 -8.10 -24.45
C VAL A 206 -6.12 -9.51 -25.03
N TYR A 207 -7.03 -10.38 -24.59
CA TYR A 207 -7.20 -11.70 -25.20
C TYR A 207 -7.64 -11.58 -26.66
N GLN A 208 -8.55 -10.66 -26.99
CA GLN A 208 -8.94 -10.38 -28.37
C GLN A 208 -7.77 -9.84 -29.22
N SER A 209 -7.00 -8.90 -28.68
CA SER A 209 -5.80 -8.37 -29.36
C SER A 209 -4.74 -9.45 -29.66
N LEU A 210 -4.73 -10.53 -28.87
CA LEU A 210 -3.83 -11.68 -29.05
C LEU A 210 -4.51 -12.87 -29.73
N GLU A 211 -5.69 -12.68 -30.33
CA GLU A 211 -6.45 -13.72 -31.04
C GLU A 211 -6.79 -14.95 -30.17
N MET A 212 -6.89 -14.76 -28.85
CA MET A 212 -7.23 -15.79 -27.86
C MET A 212 -8.75 -15.88 -27.66
N GLU A 213 -9.48 -16.21 -28.72
CA GLU A 213 -10.95 -16.13 -28.78
C GLU A 213 -11.67 -16.90 -27.66
N ASP A 214 -11.25 -18.14 -27.38
CA ASP A 214 -11.86 -18.97 -26.33
C ASP A 214 -11.76 -18.32 -24.94
N LYS A 215 -10.59 -17.73 -24.64
CA LYS A 215 -10.37 -17.04 -23.37
C LYS A 215 -11.17 -15.74 -23.32
N ALA A 216 -11.21 -14.98 -24.40
CA ALA A 216 -12.01 -13.77 -24.48
C ALA A 216 -13.50 -14.06 -24.31
N ALA A 217 -14.02 -15.10 -24.95
CA ALA A 217 -15.41 -15.52 -24.84
C ALA A 217 -15.78 -15.92 -23.40
N LYS A 218 -14.88 -16.65 -22.72
CA LYS A 218 -15.05 -16.99 -21.30
C LYS A 218 -15.17 -15.73 -20.43
N ILE A 219 -14.22 -14.81 -20.51
CA ILE A 219 -14.23 -13.57 -19.71
C ILE A 219 -15.45 -12.71 -20.05
N ASN A 220 -15.85 -12.63 -21.31
CA ASN A 220 -17.07 -11.91 -21.73
C ASN A 220 -18.35 -12.53 -21.16
N SER A 221 -18.38 -13.86 -20.98
CA SER A 221 -19.49 -14.53 -20.30
C SER A 221 -19.55 -14.15 -18.82
N GLU A 222 -18.41 -14.18 -18.14
CA GLU A 222 -18.28 -13.73 -16.74
C GLU A 222 -18.72 -12.26 -16.57
N LEU A 223 -18.28 -11.38 -17.48
CA LEU A 223 -18.65 -9.96 -17.49
C LEU A 223 -20.17 -9.75 -17.66
N LYS A 224 -20.86 -10.57 -18.45
CA LYS A 224 -22.33 -10.52 -18.61
C LYS A 224 -23.07 -11.00 -17.36
N SER A 225 -22.40 -11.74 -16.48
CA SER A 225 -22.98 -12.34 -15.28
C SER A 225 -22.74 -11.55 -13.99
N LEU A 226 -22.04 -10.42 -14.07
CA LEU A 226 -21.87 -9.47 -12.95
C LEU A 226 -23.19 -8.80 -12.58
#